data_AF-A1ZM19-F1
#
_entry.id   AF-A1ZM19-F1
#
_cell.length_a   1.000
_cell.length_b   1.000
_cell.length_c   1.000
_cell.angle_alpha   90.00
_cell.angle_beta   90.00
_cell.angle_gamma   90.00
#
_symmetry.space_group_name_H-M   'P 1'
#
loop_
_entity.id
_entity.type
_entity.pdbx_description
1 polymer ?
#
loop_
_entity_poly.entity_id
_entity_poly.type
_entity_poly.pdbx_seq_one_letter_code
_entity_poly.pdbx_strand_id
1 'polypeptide(L)'
;MLLFFGRCPSTFALILQSFFHPKTGALPKPSKRMHTHKNHNKNENNHNNQPVRQLPNPDSPYKSGMVPVPAKHRNVDRSAARNKALAYGQSPLPIAQGSTGGYYSRKGKYLGSHDQANDTIYLVTNKKERNAIKDAHKHGACMPLSEVRSAVVLPSFAVRQAMLEAVKRSNKPNTTVGDKKGGFHEEGGMFGLDNDGNENIVEALPGKYADPSKVAYASVDVFSGESSTDNLKTIHGTYHVHPKGTIMGENGLKHEFDQAPSNKNGEGDIPNARERANPDKDANPYHVTGNSYVLGAGNKTVYIYNGNGVVATMPLKHFVKIK
;
A
#
# COMPACT_ATOMS: atom_id res chain seq x y z
N MET A 1 -14.54 -38.88 4.70
CA MET A 1 -13.56 -37.89 5.19
C MET A 1 -14.33 -36.62 5.55
N LEU A 2 -14.77 -36.48 6.80
CA LEU A 2 -15.49 -35.29 7.29
C LEU A 2 -14.47 -34.16 7.52
N LEU A 3 -14.56 -33.07 6.77
CA LEU A 3 -13.79 -31.85 7.02
C LEU A 3 -14.54 -31.01 8.04
N PHE A 4 -14.12 -31.06 9.30
CA PHE A 4 -14.57 -30.15 10.35
C PHE A 4 -14.02 -28.74 10.06
N PHE A 5 -14.85 -27.86 9.49
CA PHE A 5 -14.60 -26.42 9.52
C PHE A 5 -15.06 -25.89 10.88
N GLY A 6 -14.24 -26.11 11.90
CA GLY A 6 -14.48 -25.60 13.25
C GLY A 6 -14.45 -24.07 13.21
N ARG A 7 -15.59 -23.43 13.52
CA ARG A 7 -15.58 -22.04 13.97
C ARG A 7 -14.65 -21.96 15.16
N CYS A 8 -13.89 -20.86 15.27
CA CYS A 8 -13.16 -20.58 16.51
C CYS A 8 -14.16 -20.72 17.66
N PRO A 9 -13.95 -21.60 18.64
CA PRO A 9 -14.83 -21.65 19.78
C PRO A 9 -14.78 -20.25 20.38
N SER A 10 -15.90 -19.53 20.30
CA SER A 10 -16.06 -18.25 20.97
C SER A 10 -15.71 -18.52 22.42
N THR A 11 -14.62 -17.91 22.89
CA THR A 11 -14.02 -18.21 24.18
C THR A 11 -15.10 -18.02 25.25
N PHE A 12 -15.72 -19.12 25.67
CA PHE A 12 -16.46 -19.15 26.91
C PHE A 12 -15.38 -18.97 27.96
N ALA A 13 -15.34 -17.79 28.57
CA ALA A 13 -14.41 -17.48 29.63
C ALA A 13 -14.69 -18.43 30.79
N LEU A 14 -13.96 -19.55 30.85
CA LEU A 14 -13.85 -20.34 32.06
C LEU A 14 -13.02 -19.50 33.03
N ILE A 15 -13.70 -18.85 33.96
CA ILE A 15 -13.09 -18.19 35.11
C ILE A 15 -12.46 -19.29 35.97
N LEU A 16 -11.21 -19.63 35.73
CA LEU A 16 -10.39 -20.34 36.71
C LEU A 16 -9.89 -19.32 37.73
N GLN A 17 -10.53 -19.29 38.90
CA GLN A 17 -9.96 -18.69 40.10
C GLN A 17 -8.75 -19.54 40.54
N SER A 18 -7.55 -19.11 40.16
CA SER A 18 -6.30 -19.67 40.71
C SER A 18 -5.88 -18.89 41.95
N PHE A 19 -5.84 -19.58 43.09
CA PHE A 19 -5.23 -19.14 44.35
C PHE A 19 -3.73 -18.88 44.17
N PHE A 20 -3.31 -17.62 44.27
CA PHE A 20 -1.89 -17.27 44.41
C PHE A 20 -1.55 -17.13 45.90
N HIS A 21 -0.68 -18.02 46.39
CA HIS A 21 0.07 -17.80 47.64
C HIS A 21 1.32 -16.96 47.34
N PRO A 22 1.59 -15.87 48.09
CA PRO A 22 2.83 -15.12 47.93
C PRO A 22 4.00 -15.83 48.62
N LYS A 23 5.03 -16.21 47.87
CA LYS A 23 6.36 -16.51 48.42
C LYS A 23 7.14 -15.20 48.54
N THR A 24 7.43 -14.81 49.76
CA THR A 24 8.40 -13.78 50.12
C THR A 24 9.82 -14.30 49.84
N GLY A 25 10.62 -13.52 49.11
CA GLY A 25 11.98 -13.91 48.73
C GLY A 25 12.86 -12.72 48.31
N ALA A 26 13.59 -12.19 49.29
CA ALA A 26 14.86 -11.45 49.26
C ALA A 26 15.19 -10.48 48.11
N LEU A 27 15.38 -9.20 48.50
CA LEU A 27 16.00 -8.12 47.73
C LEU A 27 17.51 -8.38 47.46
N PRO A 28 18.01 -8.17 46.23
CA PRO A 28 19.45 -8.11 45.99
C PRO A 28 20.02 -6.72 46.32
N LYS A 29 21.19 -6.72 47.00
CA LYS A 29 21.98 -5.53 47.35
C LYS A 29 22.57 -4.85 46.10
N PRO A 30 22.66 -3.51 46.06
CA PRO A 30 23.28 -2.79 44.95
C PRO A 30 24.81 -2.87 45.02
N SER A 31 25.42 -3.38 43.93
CA SER A 31 26.87 -3.35 43.71
C SER A 31 27.28 -2.00 43.14
N LYS A 32 27.97 -1.19 43.94
CA LYS A 32 28.73 -0.02 43.49
C LYS A 32 29.86 -0.46 42.56
N ARG A 33 29.91 0.07 41.33
CA ARG A 33 31.16 0.09 40.56
C ARG A 33 31.33 1.46 39.91
N MET A 34 32.22 2.25 40.51
CA MET A 34 32.82 3.42 39.90
C MET A 34 33.81 2.96 38.84
N HIS A 35 33.69 3.50 37.63
CA HIS A 35 34.83 3.62 36.72
C HIS A 35 34.86 5.04 36.15
N THR A 36 35.74 5.83 36.75
CA THR A 36 36.36 7.01 36.15
C THR A 36 37.27 6.57 35.00
N HIS A 37 37.07 7.09 33.80
CA HIS A 37 38.14 7.13 32.81
C HIS A 37 38.33 8.54 32.27
N LYS A 38 39.62 8.91 32.29
CA LYS A 38 40.23 10.21 32.05
C LYS A 38 40.14 10.64 30.59
N ASN A 39 39.95 11.94 30.42
CA ASN A 39 40.42 12.76 29.31
C ASN A 39 41.87 12.46 28.91
N HIS A 40 42.14 12.35 27.60
CA HIS A 40 43.33 12.86 26.88
C HIS A 40 42.86 13.14 25.43
N ASN A 41 42.68 14.37 24.99
CA ASN A 41 43.64 15.41 24.59
C ASN A 41 44.17 15.23 23.15
N LYS A 42 43.86 16.26 22.33
CA LYS A 42 44.57 16.79 21.16
C LYS A 42 44.98 15.84 20.03
N ASN A 43 44.37 16.05 18.86
CA ASN A 43 45.19 16.29 17.68
C ASN A 43 44.56 17.36 16.79
N GLU A 44 45.28 18.47 16.69
CA GLU A 44 45.07 19.55 15.74
C GLU A 44 45.41 19.03 14.35
N ASN A 45 44.55 19.26 13.36
CA ASN A 45 45.02 19.36 11.99
C ASN A 45 44.27 20.47 11.27
N ASN A 46 45.07 21.50 11.01
CA ASN A 46 44.77 22.79 10.45
C ASN A 46 44.86 22.68 8.93
N HIS A 47 43.72 22.76 8.22
CA HIS A 47 43.70 22.91 6.76
C HIS A 47 42.71 24.00 6.33
N ASN A 48 43.31 25.14 5.97
CA ASN A 48 42.95 26.06 4.89
C ASN A 48 41.45 26.36 4.66
N ASN A 49 40.98 27.39 5.37
CA ASN A 49 39.88 28.23 4.91
C ASN A 49 40.33 29.09 3.72
N GLN A 50 40.00 28.64 2.51
CA GLN A 50 39.87 29.52 1.36
C GLN A 50 38.43 30.08 1.36
N PRO A 51 38.21 31.39 1.17
CA PRO A 51 36.86 31.95 1.09
C PRO A 51 36.19 31.47 -0.19
N VAL A 52 35.21 30.57 -0.06
CA VAL A 52 34.31 30.25 -1.16
C VAL A 52 33.48 31.50 -1.44
N ARG A 53 33.74 32.12 -2.60
CA ARG A 53 32.84 33.10 -3.23
C ARG A 53 31.42 32.51 -3.24
N GLN A 54 30.55 33.07 -2.41
CA GLN A 54 29.10 32.91 -2.60
C GLN A 54 28.74 33.53 -3.94
N LEU A 55 28.50 32.68 -4.93
CA LEU A 55 27.80 33.09 -6.14
C LEU A 55 26.36 33.46 -5.74
N PRO A 56 25.80 34.56 -6.29
CA PRO A 56 24.42 34.92 -6.03
C PRO A 56 23.52 33.77 -6.47
N ASN A 57 22.69 33.32 -5.54
CA ASN A 57 21.68 32.29 -5.72
C ASN A 57 20.66 32.83 -6.74
N PRO A 58 20.60 32.31 -7.99
CA PRO A 58 19.58 32.73 -8.92
C PRO A 58 18.29 32.04 -8.49
N ASP A 59 17.32 32.84 -8.05
CA ASP A 59 15.89 32.58 -8.03
C ASP A 59 15.47 31.11 -8.17
N SER A 60 15.20 30.45 -7.05
CA SER A 60 14.40 29.23 -7.02
C SER A 60 13.00 29.54 -7.58
N PRO A 61 12.58 28.99 -8.74
CA PRO A 61 11.33 29.36 -9.36
C PRO A 61 10.11 28.62 -8.78
N TYR A 62 10.27 27.78 -7.76
CA TYR A 62 9.14 27.07 -7.14
C TYR A 62 8.62 27.80 -5.90
N LYS A 63 8.13 29.03 -6.10
CA LYS A 63 6.96 29.48 -5.35
C LYS A 63 5.77 28.75 -5.96
N SER A 64 5.20 27.81 -5.20
CA SER A 64 3.89 27.22 -5.44
C SER A 64 2.82 28.32 -5.43
N GLY A 65 2.72 29.05 -6.55
CA GLY A 65 1.56 29.80 -6.94
C GLY A 65 0.67 28.88 -7.77
N MET A 66 0.04 27.89 -7.14
CA MET A 66 -1.14 27.28 -7.76
C MET A 66 -2.23 28.35 -7.78
N VAL A 67 -2.29 29.09 -8.88
CA VAL A 67 -3.49 29.87 -9.22
C VAL A 67 -4.61 28.84 -9.36
N PRO A 68 -5.77 29.01 -8.70
CA PRO A 68 -6.91 28.14 -8.88
C PRO A 68 -7.21 28.03 -10.37
N VAL A 69 -7.05 26.83 -10.93
CA VAL A 69 -7.42 26.57 -12.32
C VAL A 69 -8.93 26.80 -12.38
N PRO A 70 -9.44 27.77 -13.17
CA PRO A 70 -10.87 27.91 -13.35
C PRO A 70 -11.39 26.60 -13.92
N ALA A 71 -12.43 26.04 -13.29
CA ALA A 71 -13.15 24.85 -13.75
C ALA A 71 -13.83 25.13 -15.10
N LYS A 72 -13.04 25.25 -16.17
CA LYS A 72 -13.54 25.17 -17.54
C LYS A 72 -13.79 23.70 -17.79
N HIS A 73 -15.04 23.30 -17.56
CA HIS A 73 -15.64 22.06 -18.03
C HIS A 73 -15.23 21.81 -19.48
N ARG A 74 -14.15 21.07 -19.70
CA ARG A 74 -13.94 20.35 -20.95
C ARG A 74 -14.90 19.18 -20.89
N ASN A 75 -16.03 19.33 -21.58
CA ASN A 75 -16.79 18.20 -22.10
C ASN A 75 -15.87 17.44 -23.07
N VAL A 76 -14.91 16.69 -22.52
CA VAL A 76 -14.31 15.59 -23.25
C VAL A 76 -15.42 14.56 -23.34
N ASP A 77 -15.76 14.15 -24.55
CA ASP A 77 -16.77 13.15 -24.84
C ASP A 77 -16.47 11.86 -24.05
N ARG A 78 -17.13 11.71 -22.88
CA ARG A 78 -16.94 10.61 -21.92
C ARG A 78 -17.70 9.34 -22.33
N SER A 79 -18.25 9.29 -23.53
CA SER A 79 -19.06 8.18 -24.03
C SER A 79 -18.25 6.90 -24.30
N ALA A 80 -16.94 7.00 -24.52
CA ALA A 80 -16.10 5.82 -24.84
C ALA A 80 -15.62 5.01 -23.62
N ALA A 81 -15.69 5.55 -22.39
CA ALA A 81 -15.30 4.84 -21.16
C ALA A 81 -16.51 4.41 -20.30
N ARG A 82 -17.72 4.88 -20.61
CA ARG A 82 -18.95 4.53 -19.89
C ARG A 82 -19.69 3.41 -20.62
N ASN A 83 -19.57 2.20 -20.07
CA ASN A 83 -20.57 1.11 -20.02
C ASN A 83 -19.92 -0.28 -20.05
N LYS A 84 -18.99 -0.51 -19.11
CA LYS A 84 -18.80 -1.84 -18.51
C LYS A 84 -18.81 -1.73 -16.98
N ALA A 85 -19.82 -1.04 -16.46
CA ALA A 85 -20.31 -1.37 -15.13
C ALA A 85 -20.79 -2.83 -15.22
N LEU A 86 -19.95 -3.75 -14.74
CA LEU A 86 -20.35 -5.14 -14.50
C LEU A 86 -21.49 -5.07 -13.47
N ALA A 87 -22.71 -5.17 -13.96
CA ALA A 87 -23.88 -5.39 -13.12
C ALA A 87 -23.74 -6.76 -12.44
N TYR A 88 -23.03 -6.79 -11.32
CA TYR A 88 -23.08 -7.88 -10.34
C TYR A 88 -24.36 -7.75 -9.52
N GLY A 89 -25.50 -7.88 -10.20
CA GLY A 89 -26.79 -8.10 -9.56
C GLY A 89 -26.91 -9.57 -9.21
N GLN A 90 -26.48 -9.96 -8.01
CA GLN A 90 -26.92 -11.21 -7.40
C GLN A 90 -27.66 -10.88 -6.11
N SER A 91 -28.93 -11.32 -6.05
CA SER A 91 -29.73 -11.34 -4.83
C SER A 91 -28.98 -12.09 -3.71
N PRO A 92 -29.08 -11.65 -2.45
CA PRO A 92 -28.34 -12.27 -1.35
C PRO A 92 -28.88 -13.68 -1.12
N LEU A 93 -28.09 -14.68 -1.51
CA LEU A 93 -28.32 -16.06 -1.08
C LEU A 93 -28.07 -16.16 0.44
N PRO A 94 -28.79 -17.02 1.17
CA PRO A 94 -28.58 -17.20 2.59
C PRO A 94 -27.22 -17.89 2.82
N ILE A 95 -26.28 -17.12 3.35
CA ILE A 95 -24.90 -17.56 3.54
C ILE A 95 -24.76 -18.33 4.85
N ALA A 96 -24.70 -19.66 4.76
CA ALA A 96 -24.02 -20.49 5.75
C ALA A 96 -22.54 -20.63 5.34
N GLN A 97 -21.70 -19.62 5.63
CA GLN A 97 -20.26 -19.63 5.32
C GLN A 97 -19.42 -19.41 6.58
N GLY A 98 -18.35 -20.21 6.71
CA GLY A 98 -17.22 -19.83 7.57
C GLY A 98 -16.61 -18.54 7.01
N SER A 99 -16.23 -17.62 7.90
CA SER A 99 -15.60 -16.35 7.50
C SER A 99 -14.45 -16.62 6.52
N THR A 100 -14.45 -15.98 5.36
CA THR A 100 -13.36 -16.11 4.38
C THR A 100 -12.10 -15.34 4.82
N GLY A 101 -12.23 -14.53 5.86
CA GLY A 101 -11.15 -13.81 6.53
C GLY A 101 -10.09 -14.71 7.17
N GLY A 102 -8.91 -14.14 7.40
CA GLY A 102 -7.81 -14.83 8.06
C GLY A 102 -6.42 -14.38 7.60
N TYR A 103 -5.42 -15.16 8.01
CA TYR A 103 -4.02 -14.86 7.76
C TYR A 103 -3.48 -15.59 6.53
N TYR A 104 -2.71 -14.87 5.73
CA TYR A 104 -2.07 -15.38 4.52
C TYR A 104 -0.59 -15.06 4.51
N SER A 105 0.20 -15.95 3.91
CA SER A 105 1.62 -15.71 3.65
C SER A 105 1.82 -14.88 2.38
N ARG A 106 3.06 -14.35 2.20
CA ARG A 106 3.51 -13.71 0.95
C ARG A 106 3.39 -14.56 -0.32
N LYS A 107 3.14 -15.87 -0.20
CA LYS A 107 2.89 -16.79 -1.32
C LYS A 107 1.40 -17.06 -1.56
N GLY A 108 0.51 -16.34 -0.88
CA GLY A 108 -0.94 -16.53 -0.96
C GLY A 108 -1.45 -17.81 -0.27
N LYS A 109 -0.61 -18.50 0.51
CA LYS A 109 -1.02 -19.66 1.30
C LYS A 109 -1.74 -19.22 2.57
N TYR A 110 -2.95 -19.74 2.80
CA TYR A 110 -3.70 -19.62 4.05
C TYR A 110 -2.91 -20.20 5.23
N LEU A 111 -2.95 -19.50 6.36
CA LEU A 111 -2.19 -19.82 7.57
C LEU A 111 -3.09 -20.25 8.72
N GLY A 112 -4.28 -19.67 8.81
CA GLY A 112 -5.23 -19.85 9.92
C GLY A 112 -6.17 -18.65 10.03
N SER A 113 -7.20 -18.78 10.85
CA SER A 113 -8.17 -17.72 11.15
C SER A 113 -7.69 -16.82 12.30
N HIS A 114 -8.32 -15.65 12.41
CA HIS A 114 -8.21 -14.75 13.56
C HIS A 114 -9.44 -14.86 14.47
N ASP A 115 -9.38 -14.19 15.62
CA ASP A 115 -10.43 -14.11 16.64
C ASP A 115 -11.61 -13.19 16.27
N GLN A 116 -11.46 -12.36 15.24
CA GLN A 116 -12.54 -11.49 14.76
C GLN A 116 -13.50 -12.23 13.81
N ALA A 117 -14.81 -12.03 13.98
CA ALA A 117 -15.84 -12.57 13.10
C ALA A 117 -16.09 -11.64 11.90
N ASN A 118 -15.07 -11.44 11.05
CA ASN A 118 -15.18 -10.65 9.83
C ASN A 118 -14.43 -11.32 8.67
N ASP A 119 -14.64 -10.84 7.45
CA ASP A 119 -14.01 -11.36 6.23
C ASP A 119 -12.68 -10.65 5.91
N THR A 120 -12.03 -10.04 6.90
CA THR A 120 -10.79 -9.29 6.68
C THR A 120 -9.63 -10.23 6.43
N ILE A 121 -8.82 -9.89 5.44
CA ILE A 121 -7.69 -10.70 5.00
C ILE A 121 -6.40 -9.99 5.40
N TYR A 122 -5.53 -10.71 6.11
CA TYR A 122 -4.27 -10.17 6.60
C TYR A 122 -3.08 -10.90 5.97
N LEU A 123 -2.15 -10.13 5.40
CA LEU A 123 -0.86 -10.62 4.96
C LEU A 123 0.15 -10.57 6.12
N VAL A 124 0.72 -11.71 6.50
CA VAL A 124 1.67 -11.80 7.63
C VAL A 124 3.10 -11.87 7.13
N THR A 125 3.89 -10.83 7.41
CA THR A 125 5.25 -10.67 6.86
C THR A 125 6.34 -11.34 7.71
N ASN A 126 6.14 -11.47 9.02
CA ASN A 126 7.09 -12.10 9.94
C ASN A 126 7.03 -13.64 9.89
N LYS A 127 8.18 -14.31 9.78
CA LYS A 127 8.25 -15.79 9.68
C LYS A 127 7.82 -16.51 10.97
N LYS A 128 8.18 -15.98 12.14
CA LYS A 128 7.84 -16.58 13.44
C LYS A 128 6.33 -16.52 13.67
N GLU A 129 5.71 -15.37 13.46
CA GLU A 129 4.25 -15.19 13.56
C GLU A 129 3.50 -16.14 12.61
N ARG A 130 3.94 -16.26 11.35
CA ARG A 130 3.34 -17.24 10.41
C ARG A 130 3.40 -18.69 10.91
N ASN A 131 4.45 -19.06 11.60
CA ASN A 131 4.57 -20.41 12.14
C ASN A 131 3.66 -20.60 13.36
N ALA A 132 3.59 -19.60 14.25
CA ALA A 132 2.68 -19.61 15.39
C ALA A 132 1.21 -19.72 14.96
N ILE A 133 0.80 -18.95 13.95
CA ILE A 133 -0.56 -19.01 13.39
C ILE A 133 -0.88 -20.40 12.84
N LYS A 134 0.03 -20.99 12.07
CA LYS A 134 -0.15 -22.35 11.53
C LYS A 134 -0.26 -23.40 12.62
N ASP A 135 0.55 -23.25 13.67
CA ASP A 135 0.56 -24.19 14.79
C ASP A 135 -0.75 -24.10 15.57
N ALA A 136 -1.21 -22.90 15.92
CA ALA A 136 -2.52 -22.67 16.53
C ALA A 136 -3.65 -23.28 15.67
N HIS A 137 -3.66 -22.99 14.37
CA HIS A 137 -4.65 -23.51 13.43
C HIS A 137 -4.65 -25.05 13.35
N LYS A 138 -3.48 -25.68 13.35
CA LYS A 138 -3.34 -27.14 13.36
C LYS A 138 -3.98 -27.78 14.60
N HIS A 139 -4.00 -27.06 15.72
CA HIS A 139 -4.60 -27.49 16.99
C HIS A 139 -6.05 -26.97 17.17
N GLY A 140 -6.70 -26.46 16.12
CA GLY A 140 -8.08 -25.97 16.17
C GLY A 140 -8.25 -24.64 16.90
N ALA A 141 -7.16 -23.92 17.17
CA ALA A 141 -7.16 -22.59 17.78
C ALA A 141 -6.98 -21.48 16.74
N CYS A 142 -7.37 -20.26 17.08
CA CYS A 142 -7.09 -19.05 16.29
C CYS A 142 -6.01 -18.22 16.97
N MET A 143 -5.24 -17.50 16.17
CA MET A 143 -4.30 -16.50 16.68
C MET A 143 -5.02 -15.15 16.80
N PRO A 144 -5.04 -14.49 17.97
CA PRO A 144 -5.64 -13.16 18.09
C PRO A 144 -4.93 -12.14 17.22
N LEU A 145 -5.67 -11.21 16.59
CA LEU A 145 -5.05 -10.17 15.75
C LEU A 145 -4.06 -9.29 16.52
N SER A 146 -4.33 -9.02 17.79
CA SER A 146 -3.46 -8.26 18.69
C SER A 146 -2.07 -8.89 18.88
N GLU A 147 -1.92 -10.19 18.63
CA GLU A 147 -0.64 -10.92 18.75
C GLU A 147 0.16 -10.96 17.44
N VAL A 148 -0.46 -10.58 16.31
CA VAL A 148 0.16 -10.64 14.97
C VAL A 148 0.56 -9.24 14.50
N ARG A 149 1.70 -8.74 15.01
CA ARG A 149 2.17 -7.38 14.74
C ARG A 149 2.56 -7.14 13.28
N SER A 150 2.89 -8.20 12.54
CA SER A 150 3.29 -8.10 11.14
C SER A 150 2.13 -8.28 10.14
N ALA A 151 0.89 -8.30 10.63
CA ALA A 151 -0.32 -8.37 9.82
C ALA A 151 -0.53 -7.05 9.05
N VAL A 152 -0.68 -7.16 7.74
CA VAL A 152 -1.04 -6.05 6.84
C VAL A 152 -2.40 -6.36 6.23
N VAL A 153 -3.37 -5.47 6.44
CA VAL A 153 -4.72 -5.61 5.84
C VAL A 153 -4.60 -5.57 4.31
N LEU A 154 -5.23 -6.55 3.65
CA LEU A 154 -5.42 -6.56 2.20
C LEU A 154 -6.81 -6.03 1.85
N PRO A 155 -6.97 -5.34 0.70
CA PRO A 155 -8.28 -4.85 0.28
C PRO A 155 -9.15 -6.03 -0.20
N SER A 156 -10.44 -5.82 -0.44
CA SER A 156 -11.34 -6.92 -0.83
C SER A 156 -10.91 -7.62 -2.12
N PHE A 157 -11.47 -8.80 -2.38
CA PHE A 157 -11.23 -9.49 -3.65
C PHE A 157 -11.59 -8.65 -4.87
N ALA A 158 -12.69 -7.88 -4.82
CA ALA A 158 -13.14 -7.01 -5.91
C ALA A 158 -12.11 -5.91 -6.22
N VAL A 159 -11.62 -5.22 -5.19
CA VAL A 159 -10.55 -4.21 -5.34
C VAL A 159 -9.29 -4.82 -5.92
N ARG A 160 -8.88 -6.01 -5.45
CA ARG A 160 -7.71 -6.72 -6.00
C ARG A 160 -7.90 -7.12 -7.47
N GLN A 161 -9.12 -7.42 -7.91
CA GLN A 161 -9.40 -7.65 -9.33
C GLN A 161 -9.33 -6.36 -10.14
N ALA A 162 -9.85 -5.23 -9.64
CA ALA A 162 -9.72 -3.95 -10.33
C ALA A 162 -8.25 -3.53 -10.50
N MET A 163 -7.42 -3.78 -9.49
CA MET A 163 -5.96 -3.63 -9.58
C MET A 163 -5.35 -4.50 -10.69
N LEU A 164 -5.81 -5.75 -10.86
CA LEU A 164 -5.39 -6.61 -11.98
C LEU A 164 -5.81 -6.03 -13.34
N GLU A 165 -7.02 -5.50 -13.44
CA GLU A 165 -7.50 -4.86 -14.67
C GLU A 165 -6.70 -3.59 -15.00
N ALA A 166 -6.31 -2.79 -14.02
CA ALA A 166 -5.41 -1.65 -14.23
C ALA A 166 -4.07 -2.09 -14.84
N VAL A 167 -3.48 -3.19 -14.34
CA VAL A 167 -2.26 -3.77 -14.95
C VAL A 167 -2.50 -4.21 -16.40
N LYS A 168 -3.67 -4.79 -16.69
CA LYS A 168 -4.04 -5.18 -18.07
C LYS A 168 -4.22 -3.97 -18.97
N ARG A 169 -4.81 -2.87 -18.49
CA ARG A 169 -4.97 -1.61 -19.23
C ARG A 169 -3.63 -0.96 -19.53
N SER A 170 -2.77 -0.80 -18.51
CA SER A 170 -1.44 -0.22 -18.66
C SER A 170 -0.61 -0.97 -19.70
N ASN A 171 -0.79 -2.30 -19.79
CA ASN A 171 -0.10 -3.17 -20.75
C ASN A 171 -0.65 -3.15 -22.18
N LYS A 172 -1.78 -2.49 -22.44
CA LYS A 172 -2.42 -2.39 -23.77
C LYS A 172 -2.17 -1.01 -24.39
N PRO A 173 -2.19 -0.89 -25.73
CA PRO A 173 -2.19 0.41 -26.38
C PRO A 173 -3.35 1.29 -25.89
N ASN A 174 -3.07 2.58 -25.71
CA ASN A 174 -4.02 3.61 -25.33
C ASN A 174 -3.75 4.88 -26.16
N THR A 175 -4.56 5.07 -27.20
CA THR A 175 -4.40 6.18 -28.16
C THR A 175 -4.66 7.55 -27.54
N THR A 176 -5.54 7.64 -26.52
CA THR A 176 -5.88 8.89 -25.83
C THR A 176 -4.67 9.50 -25.13
N VAL A 177 -3.76 8.66 -24.64
CA VAL A 177 -2.53 9.12 -23.95
C VAL A 177 -1.27 8.99 -24.80
N GLY A 178 -1.41 8.55 -26.05
CA GLY A 178 -0.29 8.40 -27.01
C GLY A 178 0.51 7.11 -26.86
N ASP A 179 0.10 6.17 -26.00
CA ASP A 179 0.78 4.88 -25.86
C ASP A 179 0.34 3.91 -26.96
N LYS A 180 1.07 3.86 -28.06
CA LYS A 180 0.73 3.00 -29.21
C LYS A 180 1.02 1.51 -29.00
N LYS A 181 1.81 1.14 -27.98
CA LYS A 181 2.30 -0.24 -27.79
C LYS A 181 1.75 -0.89 -26.52
N GLY A 182 1.36 -0.09 -25.54
CA GLY A 182 1.11 -0.53 -24.18
C GLY A 182 2.40 -0.68 -23.40
N GLY A 183 2.28 -0.55 -22.08
CA GLY A 183 3.35 -0.64 -21.12
C GLY A 183 4.11 0.67 -20.90
N PHE A 184 3.66 1.80 -21.45
CA PHE A 184 4.35 3.09 -21.35
C PHE A 184 3.47 4.18 -20.70
N HIS A 185 2.37 3.81 -20.07
CA HIS A 185 1.55 4.72 -19.27
C HIS A 185 1.14 4.04 -17.97
N GLU A 186 0.92 4.87 -16.94
CA GLU A 186 0.39 4.42 -15.66
C GLU A 186 -1.14 4.36 -15.69
N GLU A 187 -1.68 3.45 -14.89
CA GLU A 187 -3.10 3.30 -14.61
C GLU A 187 -3.26 3.27 -13.10
N GLY A 188 -4.40 3.67 -12.56
CA GLY A 188 -4.58 3.69 -11.11
C GLY A 188 -5.99 4.00 -10.69
N GLY A 189 -6.13 4.35 -9.42
CA GLY A 189 -7.40 4.73 -8.83
C GLY A 189 -7.36 4.71 -7.31
N MET A 190 -8.54 4.82 -6.72
CA MET A 190 -8.77 4.76 -5.29
C MET A 190 -9.94 3.84 -4.96
N PHE A 191 -10.00 3.40 -3.70
CA PHE A 191 -11.10 2.58 -3.21
C PHE A 191 -11.40 2.93 -1.75
N GLY A 192 -12.63 2.68 -1.33
CA GLY A 192 -13.11 2.95 0.02
C GLY A 192 -14.62 2.80 0.11
N LEU A 193 -15.27 3.54 1.00
CA LEU A 193 -16.73 3.47 1.15
C LEU A 193 -17.41 4.64 0.44
N ASP A 194 -18.50 4.37 -0.24
CA ASP A 194 -19.42 5.40 -0.76
C ASP A 194 -20.31 5.99 0.36
N ASN A 195 -21.27 6.83 -0.01
CA ASN A 195 -22.19 7.47 0.94
C ASN A 195 -23.14 6.48 1.63
N ASP A 196 -23.42 5.35 1.00
CA ASP A 196 -24.29 4.28 1.50
C ASP A 196 -23.52 3.26 2.36
N GLY A 197 -22.19 3.42 2.44
CA GLY A 197 -21.31 2.54 3.20
C GLY A 197 -20.89 1.28 2.44
N ASN A 198 -21.13 1.21 1.12
CA ASN A 198 -20.67 0.10 0.28
C ASN A 198 -19.23 0.34 -0.17
N GLU A 199 -18.47 -0.73 -0.33
CA GLU A 199 -17.14 -0.64 -0.93
C GLU A 199 -17.26 -0.29 -2.42
N ASN A 200 -16.60 0.79 -2.82
CA ASN A 200 -16.57 1.25 -4.20
C ASN A 200 -15.14 1.53 -4.68
N ILE A 201 -14.94 1.48 -5.99
CA ILE A 201 -13.66 1.68 -6.67
C ILE A 201 -13.84 2.79 -7.70
N VAL A 202 -12.98 3.81 -7.62
CA VAL A 202 -12.94 4.92 -8.58
C VAL A 202 -11.66 4.77 -9.39
N GLU A 203 -11.80 4.42 -10.67
CA GLU A 203 -10.66 4.31 -11.59
C GLU A 203 -10.20 5.69 -12.04
N ALA A 204 -8.90 5.96 -11.95
CA ALA A 204 -8.30 7.19 -12.43
C ALA A 204 -8.33 7.30 -13.96
N LEU A 205 -8.20 8.52 -14.48
CA LEU A 205 -7.84 8.70 -15.88
C LEU A 205 -6.42 8.16 -16.12
N PRO A 206 -6.14 7.58 -17.30
CA PRO A 206 -4.82 7.06 -17.60
C PRO A 206 -3.75 8.17 -17.57
N GLY A 207 -2.56 7.82 -17.07
CA GLY A 207 -1.38 8.68 -17.12
C GLY A 207 -0.94 8.92 -18.57
N LYS A 208 -0.20 10.01 -18.80
CA LYS A 208 0.38 10.28 -20.12
C LYS A 208 1.38 9.19 -20.52
N TYR A 209 1.55 8.97 -21.82
CA TYR A 209 2.67 8.20 -22.34
C TYR A 209 4.01 8.75 -21.81
N ALA A 210 4.88 7.84 -21.37
CA ALA A 210 6.22 8.09 -20.89
C ALA A 210 7.21 7.19 -21.63
N ASP A 211 8.24 7.79 -22.20
CA ASP A 211 9.38 7.09 -22.79
C ASP A 211 10.52 7.07 -21.75
N PRO A 212 10.87 5.92 -21.14
CA PRO A 212 11.90 5.87 -20.09
C PRO A 212 13.31 6.26 -20.56
N SER A 213 13.53 6.46 -21.87
CA SER A 213 14.78 7.03 -22.39
C SER A 213 14.76 8.56 -22.47
N LYS A 214 13.58 9.20 -22.34
CA LYS A 214 13.40 10.66 -22.52
C LYS A 214 12.86 11.36 -21.29
N VAL A 215 12.10 10.67 -20.45
CA VAL A 215 11.52 11.24 -19.22
C VAL A 215 11.97 10.45 -18.00
N ALA A 216 12.11 11.16 -16.88
CA ALA A 216 12.60 10.57 -15.63
C ALA A 216 11.56 9.69 -14.92
N TYR A 217 10.26 9.91 -15.19
CA TYR A 217 9.16 9.19 -14.55
C TYR A 217 7.92 9.15 -15.44
N ALA A 218 7.08 8.15 -15.20
CA ALA A 218 5.67 8.15 -15.59
C ALA A 218 4.84 8.64 -14.38
N SER A 219 3.61 9.07 -14.60
CA SER A 219 2.75 9.54 -13.51
C SER A 219 1.27 9.36 -13.84
N VAL A 220 0.49 9.01 -12.83
CA VAL A 220 -0.97 9.09 -12.82
C VAL A 220 -1.46 9.85 -11.59
N ASP A 221 -2.48 10.68 -11.78
CA ASP A 221 -3.25 11.22 -10.66
C ASP A 221 -4.34 10.21 -10.29
N VAL A 222 -4.13 9.48 -9.19
CA VAL A 222 -5.03 8.43 -8.71
C VAL A 222 -6.43 8.94 -8.30
N PHE A 223 -6.61 10.25 -8.20
CA PHE A 223 -7.89 10.90 -7.87
C PHE A 223 -8.61 11.47 -9.11
N SER A 224 -7.97 11.49 -10.28
CA SER A 224 -8.50 12.12 -11.51
C SER A 224 -9.79 11.50 -12.06
N GLY A 225 -10.15 10.31 -11.58
CA GLY A 225 -11.39 9.63 -11.92
C GLY A 225 -12.61 10.12 -11.17
N GLU A 226 -12.42 10.83 -10.06
CA GLU A 226 -13.52 11.26 -9.22
C GLU A 226 -14.43 12.24 -9.97
N SER A 227 -15.72 11.99 -9.86
CA SER A 227 -16.77 12.83 -10.41
C SER A 227 -17.82 13.05 -9.33
N SER A 228 -18.61 14.12 -9.42
CA SER A 228 -19.65 14.43 -8.42
C SER A 228 -20.65 13.30 -8.14
N THR A 229 -20.72 12.27 -9.01
CA THR A 229 -21.59 11.09 -8.86
C THR A 229 -20.86 9.85 -8.36
N ASP A 230 -19.53 9.84 -8.31
CA ASP A 230 -18.69 8.67 -7.97
C ASP A 230 -17.81 8.96 -6.73
N ASN A 231 -18.25 9.89 -5.87
CA ASN A 231 -17.47 10.31 -4.71
C ASN A 231 -17.42 9.21 -3.63
N LEU A 232 -16.21 8.92 -3.15
CA LEU A 232 -16.02 8.10 -1.96
C LEU A 232 -16.20 8.97 -0.71
N LYS A 233 -17.00 8.50 0.25
CA LYS A 233 -17.12 9.13 1.58
C LYS A 233 -15.83 8.95 2.39
N THR A 234 -15.17 7.81 2.22
CA THR A 234 -13.88 7.49 2.86
C THR A 234 -12.96 6.83 1.85
N ILE A 235 -11.67 7.14 1.90
CA ILE A 235 -10.67 6.54 1.01
C ILE A 235 -9.79 5.60 1.84
N HIS A 236 -10.00 4.30 1.68
CA HIS A 236 -9.25 3.26 2.38
C HIS A 236 -7.91 2.96 1.73
N GLY A 237 -7.72 3.33 0.47
CA GLY A 237 -6.43 3.17 -0.19
C GLY A 237 -6.42 3.70 -1.62
N THR A 238 -5.20 3.78 -2.16
CA THR A 238 -4.94 4.15 -3.55
C THR A 238 -4.11 3.09 -4.22
N TYR A 239 -4.17 3.00 -5.54
CA TYR A 239 -3.31 2.10 -6.29
C TYR A 239 -2.89 2.72 -7.61
N HIS A 240 -1.72 2.31 -8.09
CA HIS A 240 -1.28 2.59 -9.45
C HIS A 240 -0.33 1.52 -9.98
N VAL A 241 -0.12 1.55 -11.28
CA VAL A 241 0.70 0.61 -12.03
C VAL A 241 1.99 1.28 -12.47
N HIS A 242 3.13 0.71 -12.08
CA HIS A 242 4.41 1.10 -12.69
C HIS A 242 4.54 0.36 -14.03
N PRO A 243 4.74 1.06 -15.16
CA PRO A 243 4.63 0.45 -16.48
C PRO A 243 5.75 -0.56 -16.75
N LYS A 244 5.51 -1.54 -17.62
CA LYS A 244 6.52 -2.57 -17.98
C LYS A 244 7.45 -2.18 -19.12
N GLY A 245 7.21 -1.03 -19.72
CA GLY A 245 7.83 -0.58 -20.96
C GLY A 245 9.34 -0.56 -20.86
N THR A 246 9.99 -0.95 -21.94
CA THR A 246 11.44 -0.95 -22.08
C THR A 246 11.80 -0.40 -23.44
N ILE A 247 12.82 0.46 -23.50
CA ILE A 247 13.38 0.98 -24.75
C ILE A 247 14.88 0.70 -24.78
N MET A 248 15.36 0.27 -25.95
CA MET A 248 16.79 0.16 -26.23
C MET A 248 17.24 1.46 -26.87
N GLY A 249 18.21 2.14 -26.25
CA GLY A 249 18.86 3.32 -26.81
C GLY A 249 19.77 2.96 -27.99
N GLU A 250 20.20 3.96 -28.75
CA GLU A 250 21.09 3.79 -29.92
C GLU A 250 22.44 3.16 -29.56
N ASN A 251 22.91 3.38 -28.34
CA ASN A 251 24.13 2.79 -27.78
C ASN A 251 23.90 1.38 -27.18
N GLY A 252 22.72 0.80 -27.35
CA GLY A 252 22.35 -0.49 -26.77
C GLY A 252 22.04 -0.45 -25.27
N LEU A 253 22.00 0.73 -24.63
CA LEU A 253 21.57 0.83 -23.24
C LEU A 253 20.06 0.57 -23.11
N LYS A 254 19.70 -0.26 -22.14
CA LYS A 254 18.30 -0.57 -21.81
C LYS A 254 17.77 0.48 -20.83
N HIS A 255 16.68 1.13 -21.21
CA HIS A 255 15.91 2.05 -20.37
C HIS A 255 14.60 1.38 -19.95
N GLU A 256 14.36 1.30 -18.63
CA GLU A 256 13.15 0.70 -18.06
C GLU A 256 12.67 1.48 -16.83
N PHE A 257 11.40 1.30 -16.47
CA PHE A 257 10.82 1.94 -15.29
C PHE A 257 11.18 1.21 -14.00
N ASP A 258 11.54 1.97 -12.97
CA ASP A 258 11.64 1.47 -11.59
C ASP A 258 10.29 0.86 -11.17
N GLN A 259 10.28 -0.38 -10.70
CA GLN A 259 9.03 -1.11 -10.41
C GLN A 259 8.56 -0.99 -8.95
N ALA A 260 9.43 -0.52 -8.05
CA ALA A 260 9.12 -0.32 -6.64
C ALA A 260 8.65 1.13 -6.39
N PRO A 261 7.90 1.39 -5.30
CA PRO A 261 7.56 2.75 -4.89
C PRO A 261 8.80 3.62 -4.75
N SER A 262 8.73 4.80 -5.36
CA SER A 262 9.75 5.84 -5.34
C SER A 262 9.75 6.61 -4.02
N ASN A 263 10.94 7.08 -3.64
CA ASN A 263 11.18 7.92 -2.46
C ASN A 263 12.46 8.74 -2.70
N LYS A 264 12.42 9.64 -3.68
CA LYS A 264 13.59 10.42 -4.13
C LYS A 264 13.41 11.87 -3.68
N ASN A 265 14.31 12.37 -2.85
CA ASN A 265 14.37 13.78 -2.44
C ASN A 265 13.07 14.36 -1.84
N GLY A 266 12.28 13.54 -1.13
CA GLY A 266 10.99 13.99 -0.59
C GLY A 266 9.86 14.04 -1.61
N GLU A 267 10.08 13.51 -2.82
CA GLU A 267 9.08 13.36 -3.87
C GLU A 267 8.87 11.87 -4.24
N GLY A 268 7.75 11.61 -4.90
CA GLY A 268 7.36 10.28 -5.37
C GLY A 268 6.27 9.62 -4.53
N ASP A 269 6.20 8.30 -4.62
CA ASP A 269 5.10 7.50 -4.09
C ASP A 269 5.00 7.59 -2.55
N ILE A 270 6.11 7.34 -1.85
CA ILE A 270 6.12 7.30 -0.38
C ILE A 270 5.85 8.68 0.22
N PRO A 271 6.47 9.78 -0.24
CA PRO A 271 6.15 11.12 0.24
C PRO A 271 4.69 11.54 -0.06
N ASN A 272 4.16 11.23 -1.25
CA ASN A 272 2.76 11.52 -1.56
C ASN A 272 1.82 10.71 -0.65
N ALA A 273 2.08 9.42 -0.41
CA ALA A 273 1.30 8.63 0.55
C ALA A 273 1.37 9.18 1.98
N ARG A 274 2.50 9.79 2.39
CA ARG A 274 2.63 10.46 3.70
C ARG A 274 1.74 11.70 3.78
N GLU A 275 1.76 12.52 2.75
CA GLU A 275 0.93 13.73 2.66
C GLU A 275 -0.56 13.37 2.72
N ARG A 276 -0.99 12.35 1.96
CA ARG A 276 -2.39 11.90 1.92
C ARG A 276 -2.87 11.23 3.21
N ALA A 277 -1.97 10.71 4.03
CA ALA A 277 -2.31 10.12 5.32
C ALA A 277 -2.62 11.19 6.38
N ASN A 278 -2.11 12.42 6.21
CA ASN A 278 -2.40 13.55 7.10
C ASN A 278 -2.52 14.82 6.25
N PRO A 279 -3.55 14.91 5.40
CA PRO A 279 -3.64 16.01 4.46
C PRO A 279 -3.87 17.32 5.22
N ASP A 280 -3.15 18.36 4.80
CA ASP A 280 -3.58 19.72 5.08
C ASP A 280 -4.91 19.94 4.33
N LYS A 281 -5.99 20.18 5.08
CA LYS A 281 -7.34 20.28 4.54
C LYS A 281 -7.47 21.37 3.48
N ASP A 282 -6.61 22.39 3.54
CA ASP A 282 -6.65 23.52 2.62
C ASP A 282 -5.85 23.23 1.33
N ALA A 283 -4.86 22.33 1.38
CA ALA A 283 -4.02 21.97 0.25
C ALA A 283 -4.47 20.66 -0.45
N ASN A 284 -5.11 19.76 0.29
CA ASN A 284 -5.34 18.38 -0.13
C ASN A 284 -6.68 17.85 0.40
N PRO A 285 -7.71 17.74 -0.45
CA PRO A 285 -9.04 17.31 0.01
C PRO A 285 -9.13 15.81 0.32
N TYR A 286 -8.09 15.02 0.00
CA TYR A 286 -8.13 13.57 0.04
C TYR A 286 -7.37 13.00 1.23
N HIS A 287 -8.11 12.42 2.17
CA HIS A 287 -7.55 11.69 3.32
C HIS A 287 -7.60 10.18 3.08
N VAL A 288 -6.43 9.58 2.89
CA VAL A 288 -6.27 8.13 2.69
C VAL A 288 -5.93 7.47 4.03
N THR A 289 -6.82 6.62 4.53
CA THR A 289 -6.71 6.03 5.88
C THR A 289 -5.96 4.70 5.91
N GLY A 290 -5.80 4.03 4.78
CA GLY A 290 -5.09 2.75 4.68
C GLY A 290 -3.82 2.82 3.84
N ASN A 291 -3.48 1.68 3.22
CA ASN A 291 -2.25 1.56 2.44
C ASN A 291 -2.46 2.00 0.99
N SER A 292 -1.34 2.37 0.36
CA SER A 292 -1.23 2.53 -1.09
C SER A 292 -0.57 1.31 -1.72
N TYR A 293 -0.84 1.10 -3.00
CA TYR A 293 -0.40 -0.09 -3.74
C TYR A 293 0.28 0.30 -5.05
N VAL A 294 1.54 -0.11 -5.23
CA VAL A 294 2.21 -0.10 -6.54
C VAL A 294 2.14 -1.49 -7.13
N LEU A 295 1.67 -1.59 -8.37
CA LEU A 295 1.60 -2.81 -9.15
C LEU A 295 2.72 -2.76 -10.19
N GLY A 296 3.84 -3.43 -9.93
CA GLY A 296 4.95 -3.52 -10.87
C GLY A 296 4.59 -4.42 -12.05
N ALA A 297 4.19 -3.85 -13.19
CA ALA A 297 3.77 -4.62 -14.36
C ALA A 297 4.91 -5.43 -14.98
N GLY A 298 6.15 -4.92 -14.90
CA GLY A 298 7.35 -5.57 -15.43
C GLY A 298 7.80 -6.75 -14.57
N ASN A 299 7.86 -6.57 -13.25
CA ASN A 299 8.36 -7.60 -12.32
C ASN A 299 7.26 -8.45 -11.67
N LYS A 300 5.98 -8.17 -11.96
CA LYS A 300 4.80 -8.88 -11.46
C LYS A 300 4.72 -8.91 -9.93
N THR A 301 5.14 -7.83 -9.27
CA THR A 301 5.13 -7.69 -7.82
C THR A 301 4.16 -6.59 -7.38
N VAL A 302 3.40 -6.86 -6.33
CA VAL A 302 2.59 -5.87 -5.62
C VAL A 302 3.41 -5.38 -4.45
N TYR A 303 3.57 -4.06 -4.36
CA TYR A 303 4.18 -3.37 -3.24
C TYR A 303 3.08 -2.68 -2.45
N ILE A 304 2.96 -3.05 -1.19
CA ILE A 304 2.04 -2.41 -0.24
C ILE A 304 2.88 -1.44 0.58
N TYR A 305 2.51 -0.17 0.55
CA TYR A 305 3.30 0.90 1.15
C TYR A 305 2.40 1.96 1.78
N ASN A 306 3.01 2.80 2.61
CA ASN A 306 2.40 3.99 3.19
C ASN A 306 3.47 5.09 3.33
N GLY A 307 3.15 6.18 4.03
CA GLY A 307 4.07 7.30 4.24
C GLY A 307 5.40 6.95 4.93
N ASN A 308 5.50 5.79 5.58
CA ASN A 308 6.72 5.29 6.23
C ASN A 308 7.55 4.36 5.33
N GLY A 309 7.04 3.97 4.16
CA GLY A 309 7.72 3.11 3.21
C GLY A 309 6.93 1.84 2.88
N VAL A 310 7.63 0.87 2.27
CA VAL A 310 7.06 -0.41 1.88
C VAL A 310 6.87 -1.30 3.11
N VAL A 311 5.63 -1.66 3.42
CA VAL A 311 5.26 -2.51 4.57
C VAL A 311 5.16 -3.99 4.20
N ALA A 312 4.85 -4.30 2.95
CA ALA A 312 4.82 -5.67 2.46
C ALA A 312 4.99 -5.75 0.94
N THR A 313 5.39 -6.94 0.46
CA THR A 313 5.36 -7.27 -0.97
C THR A 313 4.87 -8.69 -1.20
N MET A 314 4.18 -8.89 -2.32
CA MET A 314 3.64 -10.19 -2.74
C MET A 314 3.63 -10.30 -4.28
N PRO A 315 3.88 -11.48 -4.87
CA PRO A 315 3.71 -11.65 -6.31
C PRO A 315 2.25 -11.41 -6.74
N LEU A 316 2.03 -10.65 -7.81
CA LEU A 316 0.71 -10.25 -8.31
C LEU A 316 -0.24 -11.43 -8.50
N LYS A 317 0.28 -12.55 -9.03
CA LYS A 317 -0.49 -13.78 -9.24
C LYS A 317 -1.08 -14.39 -7.96
N HIS A 318 -0.47 -14.14 -6.80
CA HIS A 318 -0.96 -14.64 -5.52
C HIS A 318 -1.93 -13.63 -4.90
N PHE A 319 -1.62 -12.35 -5.01
CA PHE A 319 -2.45 -11.26 -4.50
C PHE A 319 -3.89 -11.33 -5.03
N VAL A 320 -4.04 -11.54 -6.34
CA VAL A 320 -5.35 -11.57 -7.01
C VAL A 320 -6.08 -12.92 -6.89
N LYS A 321 -5.50 -13.92 -6.21
CA LYS A 321 -6.09 -15.27 -6.07
C LYS A 321 -6.68 -15.54 -4.69
N ILE A 322 -6.27 -14.77 -3.68
CA ILE A 322 -6.82 -14.86 -2.34
C ILE A 322 -8.29 -14.44 -2.42
N LYS A 323 -9.21 -15.24 -1.89
CA LYS A 323 -10.65 -14.97 -1.85
C LYS A 323 -11.08 -14.68 -0.43
#